data_AF-A0A8S4S6I5-F1
#
_entry.id   AF-A0A8S4S6I5-F1
#
_cell.length_a   1.000
_cell.length_b   1.000
_cell.length_c   1.000
_cell.angle_alpha   90.00
_cell.angle_beta   90.00
_cell.angle_gamma   90.00
#
_symmetry.space_group_name_H-M   'P 1'
#
loop_
_entity.id
_entity.type
_entity.pdbx_description
1 polymer ?
#
loop_
_entity_poly.entity_id
_entity_poly.type
_entity_poly.pdbx_seq_one_letter_code
_entity_poly.pdbx_strand_id
1 'polypeptide(L)'
;MGKPKYENPTSTYPYRIPKRLNILSVPRKYIIDTGEGMPALTPRGVRKSALNSVLSDRVNDAAWPYIRRFLLIKRMYKNKFSQERLERIDRMIEATNVTCYSKLANCVIDLKKQDTKDLKKKRGWTESEWKKHMDYIGQIAGPRKEFRPPPVKRGERKPLDLLMPRIRQLSLFPEFKWYRRLSKEAWYRDPVKVPPNALKYVISERVKKLATPRAIPQAD
;
A
#
# COMPACT_ATOMS: atom_id res chain seq x y z
N MET A 1 18.34 -36.10 -31.55
CA MET A 1 18.03 -36.39 -30.13
C MET A 1 17.89 -37.90 -29.95
N GLY A 2 18.84 -38.56 -29.30
CA GLY A 2 18.80 -40.01 -29.08
C GLY A 2 17.65 -40.40 -28.14
N LYS A 3 17.08 -41.59 -28.33
CA LYS A 3 16.04 -42.13 -27.44
C LYS A 3 16.63 -42.29 -26.02
N PRO A 4 15.90 -41.93 -24.96
CA PRO A 4 16.39 -42.10 -23.60
C PRO A 4 16.66 -43.59 -23.33
N LYS A 5 17.79 -43.89 -22.67
CA LYS A 5 18.26 -45.25 -22.37
C LYS A 5 17.36 -45.99 -21.36
N TYR A 6 16.47 -45.26 -20.68
CA TYR A 6 15.53 -45.78 -19.67
C TYR A 6 14.15 -45.14 -19.85
N GLU A 7 13.10 -45.91 -19.57
CA GLU A 7 11.73 -45.41 -19.57
C GLU A 7 11.46 -44.52 -18.36
N ASN A 8 10.70 -43.45 -18.57
CA ASN A 8 10.37 -42.50 -17.50
C ASN A 8 9.29 -43.09 -16.58
N PRO A 9 9.42 -42.90 -15.25
CA PRO A 9 8.45 -43.38 -14.29
C PRO A 9 7.05 -42.77 -14.48
N THR A 10 6.12 -43.55 -15.02
CA THR A 10 4.68 -43.26 -15.14
C THR A 10 3.91 -43.69 -13.88
N SER A 11 2.67 -43.22 -13.75
CA SER A 11 1.79 -43.55 -12.61
C SER A 11 1.46 -45.05 -12.49
N THR A 12 1.81 -45.85 -13.49
CA THR A 12 1.60 -47.30 -13.59
C THR A 12 2.80 -48.13 -13.13
N TYR A 13 3.84 -47.50 -12.57
CA TYR A 13 5.01 -48.24 -12.07
C TYR A 13 4.65 -49.13 -10.88
N PRO A 14 5.26 -50.32 -10.75
CA PRO A 14 4.87 -51.33 -9.76
C PRO A 14 5.11 -50.92 -8.30
N TYR A 15 5.79 -49.81 -8.05
CA TYR A 15 6.04 -49.26 -6.72
C TYR A 15 5.85 -47.75 -6.69
N ARG A 16 5.43 -47.23 -5.53
CA ARG A 16 5.15 -45.80 -5.33
C ARG A 16 6.44 -44.99 -5.26
N ILE A 17 6.73 -44.24 -6.32
CA ILE A 17 7.90 -43.35 -6.37
C ILE A 17 7.56 -42.02 -5.67
N PRO A 18 8.34 -41.59 -4.66
CA PRO A 18 8.19 -40.28 -4.04
C PRO A 18 8.26 -39.15 -5.07
N LYS A 19 7.38 -38.15 -4.95
CA LYS A 19 7.30 -37.01 -5.89
C LYS A 19 8.65 -36.35 -6.15
N ARG A 20 9.50 -36.24 -5.12
CA ARG A 20 10.86 -35.70 -5.24
C ARG A 20 11.76 -36.55 -6.13
N LEU A 21 11.72 -37.87 -6.00
CA LEU A 21 12.53 -38.77 -6.84
C LEU A 21 12.05 -38.78 -8.29
N ASN A 22 10.73 -38.69 -8.52
CA ASN A 22 10.18 -38.56 -9.88
C ASN A 22 10.63 -37.26 -10.57
N ILE A 23 10.65 -36.14 -9.84
CA ILE A 23 11.17 -34.86 -10.36
C ILE A 23 12.67 -34.95 -10.69
N LEU A 24 13.44 -35.69 -9.88
CA LEU A 24 14.88 -35.86 -10.09
C LEU A 24 15.23 -36.84 -11.22
N SER A 25 14.35 -37.79 -11.53
CA SER A 25 14.56 -38.76 -12.61
C SER A 25 14.29 -38.18 -14.00
N VAL A 26 13.53 -37.09 -14.11
CA VAL A 26 13.37 -36.41 -15.40
C VAL A 26 14.71 -35.76 -15.76
N PRO A 27 15.31 -36.08 -16.93
CA PRO A 27 16.55 -35.44 -17.35
C PRO A 27 16.33 -33.93 -17.39
N ARG A 28 17.15 -33.19 -16.63
CA ARG A 28 17.13 -31.74 -16.65
C ARG A 28 17.38 -31.30 -18.09
N LYS A 29 16.45 -30.53 -18.66
CA LYS A 29 16.68 -29.84 -19.92
C LYS A 29 17.76 -28.79 -19.68
N TYR A 30 19.02 -29.19 -19.74
CA TYR A 30 20.11 -28.25 -19.88
C TYR A 30 19.90 -27.58 -21.24
N ILE A 31 19.65 -26.28 -21.24
CA ILE A 31 19.69 -25.47 -22.46
C ILE A 31 21.17 -25.40 -22.80
N ILE A 32 21.61 -26.34 -23.64
CA ILE A 32 22.97 -26.33 -24.18
C ILE A 32 23.04 -25.16 -25.15
N ASP A 33 24.06 -24.32 -24.99
CA ASP A 33 24.38 -23.10 -25.76
C ASP A 33 24.71 -23.46 -27.22
N THR A 34 23.69 -23.86 -27.95
CA THR A 34 23.71 -24.08 -29.40
C THR A 34 22.68 -23.11 -29.95
N GLY A 35 23.12 -22.14 -30.76
CA GLY A 35 22.36 -20.94 -31.13
C GLY A 35 20.96 -21.14 -31.73
N GLU A 36 20.55 -22.37 -32.01
CA GLU A 36 19.21 -22.74 -32.42
C GLU A 36 18.32 -23.04 -31.19
N GLY A 37 17.69 -22.00 -30.64
CA GLY A 37 16.77 -22.15 -29.50
C GLY A 37 16.79 -21.02 -28.48
N MET A 38 17.59 -19.97 -28.72
CA MET A 38 17.61 -18.80 -27.85
C MET A 38 16.22 -18.15 -27.78
N PRO A 39 15.71 -17.81 -26.58
CA PRO A 39 14.47 -17.05 -26.47
C PRO A 39 14.67 -15.74 -27.22
N ALA A 40 13.90 -15.55 -28.29
CA ALA A 40 14.04 -14.40 -29.18
C ALA A 40 14.17 -13.11 -28.34
N LEU A 41 15.22 -12.33 -28.60
CA LEU A 41 15.46 -11.07 -27.93
C LEU A 41 14.73 -9.94 -28.68
N THR A 42 14.34 -8.90 -27.96
CA THR A 42 13.88 -7.64 -28.56
C THR A 42 15.06 -6.81 -29.04
N PRO A 43 14.86 -5.79 -29.88
CA PRO A 43 15.92 -4.88 -30.33
C PRO A 43 16.67 -4.18 -29.18
N ARG A 44 16.08 -4.15 -27.98
CA ARG A 44 16.66 -3.58 -26.75
C ARG A 44 17.37 -4.62 -25.88
N GLY A 45 17.55 -5.85 -26.36
CA GLY A 45 18.25 -6.92 -25.65
C GLY A 45 17.42 -7.61 -24.54
N VAL A 46 16.10 -7.37 -24.46
CA VAL A 46 15.22 -8.04 -23.49
C VAL A 46 14.66 -9.32 -24.09
N ARG A 47 14.72 -10.45 -23.38
CA ARG A 47 14.15 -11.72 -23.83
C ARG A 47 12.63 -11.59 -24.00
N LYS A 48 12.08 -11.99 -25.16
CA LYS A 48 10.63 -11.99 -25.43
C LYS A 48 9.86 -12.88 -24.45
N SER A 49 10.46 -13.97 -23.98
CA SER A 49 9.87 -14.82 -22.93
C SER A 49 9.71 -14.10 -21.58
N ALA A 50 10.57 -13.14 -21.27
CA ALA A 50 10.44 -12.32 -20.06
C ALA A 50 9.38 -11.21 -20.20
N LEU A 51 9.08 -10.79 -21.44
CA LEU A 51 7.97 -9.86 -21.70
C LEU A 51 6.61 -10.56 -21.61
N ASN A 52 6.55 -11.82 -22.04
CA ASN A 52 5.33 -12.63 -22.02
C ASN A 52 5.19 -13.50 -20.76
N SER A 53 6.15 -13.44 -19.84
CA SER A 53 6.07 -14.22 -18.60
C SER A 53 5.00 -13.65 -17.68
N VAL A 54 4.15 -14.52 -17.15
CA VAL A 54 3.21 -14.15 -16.09
C VAL A 54 4.03 -13.75 -14.87
N LEU A 55 3.93 -12.48 -14.48
CA LEU A 55 4.53 -11.97 -13.27
C LEU A 55 3.92 -12.72 -12.08
N SER A 56 4.75 -13.20 -11.16
CA SER A 56 4.23 -13.78 -9.93
C SER A 56 3.50 -12.69 -9.14
N ASP A 57 2.45 -13.09 -8.40
CA ASP A 57 1.65 -12.17 -7.60
C ASP A 57 2.50 -11.34 -6.64
N ARG A 58 3.60 -11.93 -6.12
CA ARG A 58 4.58 -11.24 -5.28
C ARG A 58 5.28 -10.07 -6.00
N VAL A 59 5.62 -10.23 -7.28
CA VAL A 59 6.28 -9.20 -8.09
C VAL A 59 5.29 -8.12 -8.49
N ASN A 60 4.05 -8.51 -8.84
CA ASN A 60 2.96 -7.56 -9.04
C ASN A 60 2.66 -6.76 -7.77
N ASP A 61 2.70 -7.41 -6.61
CA ASP A 61 2.44 -6.77 -5.32
C ASP A 61 3.54 -5.76 -4.94
N ALA A 62 4.79 -6.10 -5.22
CA ALA A 62 5.92 -5.21 -5.00
C ALA A 62 5.92 -3.97 -5.91
N ALA A 63 5.18 -4.00 -7.02
CA ALA A 63 5.05 -2.87 -7.94
C ALA A 63 4.10 -1.78 -7.41
N TRP A 64 3.24 -2.08 -6.43
CA TRP A 64 2.28 -1.09 -5.91
C TRP A 64 2.98 0.06 -5.16
N PRO A 65 2.51 1.32 -5.33
CA PRO A 65 3.19 2.49 -4.79
C PRO A 65 3.43 2.44 -3.27
N TYR A 66 2.46 1.98 -2.49
CA TYR A 66 2.56 1.91 -1.03
C TYR A 66 3.50 0.82 -0.56
N ILE A 67 3.36 -0.40 -1.08
CA ILE A 67 4.25 -1.53 -0.76
C ILE A 67 5.68 -1.19 -1.19
N ARG A 68 5.86 -0.62 -2.38
CA ARG A 68 7.16 -0.17 -2.88
C ARG A 68 7.79 0.88 -1.95
N ARG A 69 7.01 1.85 -1.46
CA ARG A 69 7.48 2.84 -0.47
C ARG A 69 7.93 2.17 0.83
N PHE A 70 7.14 1.25 1.38
CA PHE A 70 7.53 0.54 2.62
C PHE A 70 8.77 -0.33 2.42
N LEU A 71 8.90 -1.03 1.29
CA LEU A 71 10.09 -1.81 0.95
C LEU A 71 11.34 -0.92 0.81
N LEU A 72 11.22 0.24 0.17
CA LEU A 72 12.31 1.22 0.06
C LEU A 72 12.71 1.76 1.43
N ILE A 73 11.74 2.13 2.27
CA ILE A 73 11.99 2.60 3.64
C ILE A 73 12.69 1.51 4.46
N LYS A 74 12.19 0.26 4.42
CA LYS A 74 12.81 -0.87 5.12
C LYS A 74 14.25 -1.08 4.65
N ARG A 75 14.50 -1.00 3.34
CA ARG A 75 15.86 -1.11 2.78
C ARG A 75 16.78 0.02 3.23
N MET A 76 16.31 1.26 3.20
CA MET A 76 17.11 2.44 3.56
C MET A 76 17.48 2.48 5.05
N TYR A 77 16.58 2.00 5.92
CA TYR A 77 16.73 2.11 7.37
C TYR A 77 16.96 0.78 8.08
N LYS A 78 17.27 -0.30 7.35
CA LYS A 78 17.49 -1.65 7.90
C LYS A 78 18.45 -1.67 9.08
N ASN A 79 19.52 -0.87 9.02
CA ASN A 79 20.56 -0.83 10.05
C ASN A 79 20.42 0.37 11.00
N LYS A 80 19.41 1.23 10.79
CA LYS A 80 19.21 2.49 11.53
C LYS A 80 17.99 2.45 12.46
N PHE A 81 17.03 1.58 12.17
CA PHE A 81 15.83 1.41 12.98
C PHE A 81 16.00 0.27 13.99
N SER A 82 15.34 0.41 15.14
CA SER A 82 15.20 -0.69 16.09
C SER A 82 14.37 -1.81 15.48
N GLN A 83 14.57 -3.03 16.00
CA GLN A 83 13.86 -4.22 15.53
C GLN A 83 12.34 -4.07 15.59
N GLU A 84 11.81 -3.53 16.70
CA GLU A 84 10.38 -3.24 16.87
C GLU A 84 9.80 -2.35 15.77
N ARG A 85 10.59 -1.39 15.29
CA ARG A 85 10.17 -0.46 14.24
C ARG A 85 10.19 -1.12 12.87
N LEU A 86 11.15 -2.02 12.62
CA LEU A 86 11.18 -2.85 11.41
C LEU A 86 9.99 -3.82 11.38
N GLU A 87 9.65 -4.44 12.50
CA GLU A 87 8.48 -5.32 12.63
C GLU A 87 7.15 -4.57 12.42
N ARG A 88 7.10 -3.30 12.81
CA ARG A 88 5.94 -2.45 12.51
C ARG A 88 5.79 -2.22 11.00
N ILE A 89 6.91 -1.98 10.31
CA ILE A 89 6.91 -1.83 8.86
C ILE A 89 6.51 -3.16 8.19
N ASP A 90 6.94 -4.29 8.73
CA ASP A 90 6.55 -5.61 8.21
C ASP A 90 5.06 -5.89 8.39
N ARG A 91 4.50 -5.57 9.55
CA ARG A 91 3.05 -5.63 9.77
C ARG A 91 2.27 -4.70 8.83
N MET A 92 2.82 -3.53 8.50
CA MET A 92 2.21 -2.63 7.51
C MET A 92 2.25 -3.21 6.09
N ILE A 93 3.37 -3.84 5.69
CA ILE A 93 3.51 -4.54 4.41
C ILE A 93 2.51 -5.69 4.31
N GLU A 94 2.40 -6.50 5.36
CA GLU A 94 1.44 -7.60 5.47
C GLU A 94 0.01 -7.08 5.40
N ALA A 95 -0.35 -6.03 6.14
CA ALA A 95 -1.68 -5.44 6.11
C ALA A 95 -2.07 -4.93 4.70
N THR A 96 -1.12 -4.39 3.93
CA THR A 96 -1.36 -4.02 2.52
C THR A 96 -1.60 -5.22 1.61
N ASN A 97 -1.16 -6.42 1.98
CA ASN A 97 -1.34 -7.64 1.18
C ASN A 97 -2.68 -8.34 1.39
N VAL A 98 -3.43 -8.03 2.46
CA VAL A 98 -4.56 -8.84 2.94
C VAL A 98 -5.79 -8.85 2.01
N THR A 99 -6.05 -7.87 1.14
CA THR A 99 -7.11 -8.04 0.12
C THR A 99 -6.81 -7.39 -1.24
N CYS A 100 -7.10 -8.11 -2.33
CA CYS A 100 -7.08 -7.58 -3.70
C CYS A 100 -8.00 -6.34 -3.86
N TYR A 101 -9.11 -6.32 -3.11
CA TYR A 101 -10.07 -5.21 -3.10
C TYR A 101 -9.56 -3.95 -2.37
N SER A 102 -8.76 -4.08 -1.30
CA SER A 102 -8.12 -2.92 -0.64
C SER A 102 -6.97 -2.33 -1.47
N LYS A 103 -6.37 -3.12 -2.36
CA LYS A 103 -5.35 -2.65 -3.31
C LYS A 103 -5.96 -1.83 -4.46
N LEU A 104 -7.18 -2.18 -4.89
CA LEU A 104 -7.88 -1.55 -6.02
C LEU A 104 -8.80 -0.38 -5.61
N ALA A 105 -9.35 -0.40 -4.40
CA ALA A 105 -10.28 0.62 -3.94
C ALA A 105 -9.61 1.56 -2.94
N ASN A 106 -9.53 2.85 -3.28
CA ASN A 106 -9.40 3.95 -2.31
C ASN A 106 -10.67 4.08 -1.44
N CYS A 107 -11.16 2.99 -0.85
CA CYS A 107 -12.35 2.98 0.00
C CYS A 107 -12.10 2.05 1.19
N VAL A 108 -11.95 2.65 2.36
CA VAL A 108 -11.93 1.98 3.66
C VAL A 108 -13.23 1.19 3.81
N ILE A 109 -13.14 -0.14 3.79
CA ILE A 109 -14.24 -1.02 4.22
C ILE A 109 -13.84 -1.58 5.58
N ASP A 110 -14.56 -1.16 6.61
CA ASP A 110 -14.45 -1.71 7.97
C ASP A 110 -14.87 -3.19 7.95
N LEU A 111 -13.89 -4.09 8.02
CA LEU A 111 -14.06 -5.55 8.08
C LEU A 111 -14.79 -6.07 9.34
N LYS A 112 -15.23 -5.18 10.24
CA LYS A 112 -16.01 -5.54 11.44
C LYS A 112 -17.52 -5.57 11.20
N LYS A 113 -18.00 -5.14 10.03
CA LYS A 113 -19.42 -5.29 9.68
C LYS A 113 -19.59 -6.58 8.90
N GLN A 114 -20.16 -7.57 9.57
CA GLN A 114 -20.43 -8.92 9.10
C GLN A 114 -21.66 -8.95 8.16
N ASP A 115 -21.81 -7.96 7.28
CA ASP A 115 -22.96 -7.78 6.37
C ASP A 115 -22.67 -8.35 4.97
N THR A 116 -22.02 -9.51 4.88
CA THR A 116 -21.71 -10.15 3.59
C THR A 116 -22.82 -11.06 3.07
N LYS A 117 -23.90 -11.27 3.84
CA LYS A 117 -25.07 -12.06 3.39
C LYS A 117 -26.04 -11.29 2.49
N ASP A 118 -25.97 -9.96 2.47
CA ASP A 118 -26.84 -9.10 1.64
C ASP A 118 -26.08 -8.43 0.48
N LEU A 119 -25.12 -9.13 -0.12
CA LEU A 119 -24.63 -8.76 -1.45
C LEU A 119 -25.73 -9.09 -2.47
N LYS A 120 -26.82 -8.32 -2.42
CA LYS A 120 -27.90 -8.30 -3.41
C LYS A 120 -27.22 -8.24 -4.78
N LYS A 121 -27.46 -9.25 -5.61
CA LYS A 121 -27.06 -9.25 -7.02
C LYS A 121 -27.40 -7.86 -7.56
N LYS A 122 -26.39 -7.13 -8.04
CA LYS A 122 -26.60 -5.76 -8.51
C LYS A 122 -27.71 -5.80 -9.55
N ARG A 123 -28.84 -5.16 -9.22
CA ARG A 123 -29.97 -5.03 -10.13
C ARG A 123 -29.44 -4.35 -11.38
N GLY A 124 -29.58 -5.01 -12.55
CA GLY A 124 -29.28 -4.38 -13.83
C GLY A 124 -30.10 -3.11 -13.96
N TRP A 125 -29.52 -2.08 -14.56
CA TRP A 125 -30.26 -0.83 -14.75
C TRP A 125 -31.38 -1.03 -15.74
N THR A 126 -32.53 -0.47 -15.41
CA THR A 126 -33.61 -0.30 -16.38
C THR A 126 -33.17 0.71 -17.45
N GLU A 127 -33.77 0.67 -18.63
CA GLU A 127 -33.43 1.57 -19.75
C GLU A 127 -33.54 3.05 -19.35
N SER A 128 -34.50 3.38 -18.48
CA SER A 128 -34.66 4.73 -17.92
C SER A 128 -33.53 5.14 -16.97
N GLU A 129 -33.02 4.22 -16.15
CA GLU A 129 -31.89 4.45 -15.25
C GLU A 129 -30.59 4.55 -16.04
N TRP A 130 -30.45 3.74 -17.09
CA TRP A 130 -29.32 3.82 -18.02
C TRP A 130 -29.27 5.16 -18.73
N LYS A 131 -30.41 5.65 -19.24
CA LYS A 131 -30.50 6.97 -19.87
C LYS A 131 -30.10 8.09 -18.90
N LYS A 132 -30.64 8.10 -17.68
CA LYS A 132 -30.27 9.07 -16.63
C LYS A 132 -28.77 9.01 -16.28
N HIS A 133 -28.20 7.81 -16.27
CA HIS A 133 -26.78 7.65 -15.99
C HIS A 133 -25.91 8.18 -17.15
N MET A 134 -26.29 7.93 -18.40
CA MET A 134 -25.61 8.49 -19.57
C MET A 134 -25.68 10.02 -19.58
N ASP A 135 -26.83 10.60 -19.25
CA ASP A 135 -26.99 12.06 -19.14
C ASP A 135 -26.07 12.65 -18.06
N TYR A 136 -25.98 12.00 -16.90
CA TYR A 136 -25.07 12.38 -15.81
C TYR A 136 -23.60 12.28 -16.21
N ILE A 137 -23.21 11.20 -16.91
CA ILE A 137 -21.86 11.08 -17.47
C ILE A 137 -21.59 12.21 -18.46
N GLY A 138 -22.53 12.53 -19.34
CA GLY A 138 -22.41 13.64 -20.28
C GLY A 138 -22.15 14.99 -19.60
N GLN A 139 -22.83 15.26 -18.48
CA GLN A 139 -22.60 16.46 -17.66
C GLN A 139 -21.19 16.51 -17.05
N ILE A 140 -20.65 15.37 -16.63
CA ILE A 140 -19.32 15.29 -15.99
C ILE A 140 -18.19 15.25 -17.01
N ALA A 141 -18.41 14.60 -18.15
CA ALA A 141 -17.43 14.44 -19.21
C ALA A 141 -17.16 15.76 -19.95
N GLY A 142 -18.03 16.75 -19.80
CA GLY A 142 -17.78 18.11 -20.27
C GLY A 142 -16.49 18.69 -19.64
N PRO A 143 -15.70 19.48 -20.40
CA PRO A 143 -14.52 20.14 -19.87
C PRO A 143 -14.93 21.02 -18.68
N ARG A 144 -14.29 20.80 -17.53
CA ARG A 144 -14.56 21.59 -16.32
C ARG A 144 -14.26 23.05 -16.61
N LYS A 145 -15.21 23.93 -16.29
CA LYS A 145 -15.02 25.38 -16.40
C LYS A 145 -13.80 25.78 -15.57
N GLU A 146 -12.76 26.29 -16.22
CA GLU A 146 -11.58 26.82 -15.53
C GLU A 146 -11.96 28.10 -14.80
N PHE A 147 -12.16 28.01 -13.48
CA PHE A 147 -12.25 29.18 -12.62
C PHE A 147 -10.83 29.68 -12.34
N ARG A 148 -10.28 30.46 -13.28
CA ARG A 148 -9.01 31.14 -13.03
C ARG A 148 -9.21 32.07 -11.83
N PRO A 149 -8.40 31.95 -10.76
CA PRO A 149 -8.51 32.88 -9.66
C PRO A 149 -8.32 34.29 -10.21
N PRO A 150 -9.05 35.29 -9.70
CA PRO A 150 -8.81 36.67 -10.09
C PRO A 150 -7.32 36.99 -9.84
N PRO A 151 -6.68 37.76 -10.74
CA PRO A 151 -5.29 38.13 -10.56
C PRO A 151 -5.12 38.77 -9.18
N VAL A 152 -4.11 38.32 -8.43
CA VAL A 152 -3.81 38.88 -7.12
C VAL A 152 -3.52 40.36 -7.30
N LYS A 153 -4.41 41.22 -6.79
CA LYS A 153 -4.20 42.67 -6.71
C LYS A 153 -3.09 42.93 -5.70
N ARG A 154 -1.83 42.77 -6.14
CA ARG A 154 -0.68 43.26 -5.40
C ARG A 154 -0.83 44.79 -5.41
N GLY A 155 -1.05 45.38 -4.24
CA GLY A 155 -1.13 46.83 -4.11
C GLY A 155 0.17 47.52 -4.56
N GLU A 156 0.27 48.82 -4.33
CA GLU A 156 1.47 49.59 -4.67
C GLU A 156 2.72 48.94 -4.06
N ARG A 157 3.76 48.80 -4.90
CA ARG A 157 5.04 48.23 -4.47
C ARG A 157 5.67 49.22 -3.50
N LYS A 158 5.95 48.78 -2.27
CA LYS A 158 6.72 49.59 -1.32
C LYS A 158 8.16 49.75 -1.83
N PRO A 159 8.76 50.95 -1.73
CA PRO A 159 10.17 51.16 -2.06
C PRO A 159 11.07 50.30 -1.17
N LEU A 160 12.23 49.90 -1.70
CA LEU A 160 13.16 48.95 -1.06
C LEU A 160 13.56 49.41 0.34
N ASP A 161 13.83 50.71 0.52
CA ASP A 161 14.28 51.28 1.78
C ASP A 161 13.29 51.06 2.93
N LEU A 162 11.99 51.11 2.66
CA LEU A 162 10.95 50.83 3.64
C LEU A 162 10.83 49.34 3.97
N LEU A 163 11.32 48.46 3.10
CA LEU A 163 11.32 47.00 3.28
C LEU A 163 12.59 46.51 3.98
N MET A 164 13.70 47.25 3.89
CA MET A 164 15.00 46.87 4.47
C MET A 164 14.95 46.49 5.96
N PRO A 165 14.23 47.20 6.85
CA PRO A 165 14.15 46.81 8.27
C PRO A 165 13.54 45.41 8.46
N ARG A 166 12.47 45.09 7.72
CA ARG A 166 11.80 43.79 7.79
C ARG A 166 12.63 42.68 7.13
N ILE A 167 13.30 42.99 6.03
CA ILE A 167 14.21 42.04 5.36
C ILE A 167 15.35 41.65 6.31
N ARG A 168 15.95 42.63 7.00
CA ARG A 168 16.97 42.38 8.02
C ARG A 168 16.42 41.50 9.15
N GLN A 169 15.22 41.79 9.65
CA GLN A 169 14.57 40.95 10.67
C GLN A 169 14.32 39.50 10.21
N LEU A 170 13.92 39.28 8.95
CA LEU A 170 13.69 37.95 8.39
C LEU A 170 14.98 37.21 8.01
N SER A 171 16.06 37.95 7.75
CA SER A 171 17.39 37.37 7.48
C SER A 171 18.07 36.84 8.74
N LEU A 172 17.62 37.26 9.93
CA LEU A 172 18.06 36.67 11.19
C LEU A 172 17.52 35.25 11.30
N PHE A 173 18.39 34.32 11.71
CA PHE A 173 17.93 32.98 12.06
C PHE A 173 16.90 33.07 13.19
N PRO A 174 15.75 32.39 13.08
CA PRO A 174 14.77 32.38 14.17
C PRO A 174 15.36 31.66 15.38
N GLU A 175 15.68 32.41 16.44
CA GLU A 175 16.27 31.85 17.66
C GLU A 175 15.35 30.80 18.33
N PHE A 176 14.03 30.94 18.17
CA PHE A 176 13.06 30.08 18.85
C PHE A 176 12.79 28.74 18.13
N LYS A 177 13.15 28.58 16.85
CA LYS A 177 12.92 27.34 16.10
C LYS A 177 14.12 26.39 16.19
N TRP A 178 14.67 26.23 17.38
CA TRP A 178 15.31 24.97 17.69
C TRP A 178 14.20 23.93 17.82
N TYR A 179 14.05 23.07 16.81
CA TYR A 179 13.43 21.76 17.03
C TYR A 179 14.34 20.97 17.97
N ARG A 180 14.34 21.32 19.27
CA ARG A 180 14.89 20.47 20.31
C ARG A 180 14.15 19.14 20.15
N ARG A 181 14.89 18.08 19.87
CA ARG A 181 14.34 16.73 20.03
C ARG A 181 13.71 16.69 21.43
N LEU A 182 12.47 16.23 21.53
CA LEU A 182 11.88 15.89 22.82
C LEU A 182 12.95 15.13 23.62
N SER A 183 13.29 15.62 24.82
CA SER A 183 14.38 15.01 25.57
C SER A 183 14.04 13.55 25.83
N LYS A 184 15.05 12.68 25.74
CA LYS A 184 14.89 11.24 25.99
C LYS A 184 14.88 10.92 27.48
N GLU A 185 14.95 11.94 28.34
CA GLU A 185 15.11 11.78 29.77
C GLU A 185 13.80 11.27 30.39
N ALA A 186 13.92 10.37 31.37
CA ALA A 186 12.78 9.65 31.93
C ALA A 186 11.70 10.58 32.52
N TRP A 187 12.12 11.70 33.11
CA TRP A 187 11.23 12.72 33.71
C TRP A 187 10.44 13.54 32.68
N TYR A 188 10.86 13.58 31.41
CA TYR A 188 10.08 14.21 30.33
C TYR A 188 8.84 13.37 29.96
N ARG A 189 8.81 12.10 30.38
CA ARG A 189 7.68 11.17 30.24
C ARG A 189 7.08 10.80 31.61
N ASP A 190 7.01 11.73 32.56
CA ASP A 190 6.33 11.45 33.82
C ASP A 190 4.85 11.11 33.57
N PRO A 191 4.40 9.87 33.85
CA PRO A 191 3.01 9.47 33.63
C PRO A 191 2.04 10.20 34.56
N VAL A 192 2.55 10.82 35.62
CA VAL A 192 1.80 11.64 36.58
C VAL A 192 1.51 13.04 36.02
N LYS A 193 2.37 13.55 35.13
CA LYS A 193 2.24 14.90 34.56
C LYS A 193 1.24 14.92 33.41
N VAL A 194 -0.03 14.77 33.75
CA VAL A 194 -1.15 14.86 32.83
C VAL A 194 -1.33 16.33 32.42
N PRO A 195 -1.45 16.66 31.11
CA PRO A 195 -1.69 18.03 30.69
C PRO A 195 -3.01 18.55 31.32
N PRO A 196 -3.07 19.82 31.78
CA PRO A 196 -4.20 20.33 32.55
C PRO A 196 -5.54 20.22 31.82
N ASN A 197 -5.54 20.19 30.48
CA ASN A 197 -6.75 20.00 29.68
C ASN A 197 -7.25 18.55 29.65
N ALA A 198 -6.38 17.56 29.85
CA ALA A 198 -6.79 16.16 29.95
C ALA A 198 -7.53 15.88 31.27
N LEU A 199 -7.26 16.64 32.33
CA LEU A 199 -8.03 16.60 33.59
C LEU A 199 -9.47 17.13 33.42
N LYS A 200 -9.70 17.97 32.39
CA LYS A 200 -11.02 18.54 32.06
C LYS A 200 -11.81 17.69 31.07
N TYR A 201 -11.26 16.57 30.61
CA TYR A 201 -11.91 15.76 29.58
C TYR A 201 -13.16 15.07 30.13
N VAL A 202 -14.31 15.38 29.53
CA VAL A 202 -15.58 14.71 29.83
C VAL A 202 -15.73 13.49 28.93
N ILE A 203 -15.92 12.32 29.54
CA ILE A 203 -16.05 11.05 28.81
C ILE A 203 -17.29 11.08 27.91
N SER A 204 -17.08 10.88 26.61
CA SER A 204 -18.17 10.76 25.63
C SER A 204 -19.10 9.57 25.92
N GLU A 205 -20.38 9.70 25.59
CA GLU A 205 -21.41 8.66 25.80
C GLU A 205 -21.06 7.34 25.12
N ARG A 206 -20.41 7.39 23.96
CA ARG A 206 -19.93 6.19 23.25
C ARG A 206 -18.93 5.40 24.09
N VAL A 207 -18.00 6.08 24.76
CA VAL A 207 -17.01 5.43 25.63
C VAL A 207 -17.70 4.85 26.87
N LYS A 208 -18.69 5.55 27.45
CA LYS A 208 -19.51 4.99 28.54
C LYS A 208 -20.19 3.69 28.12
N LYS A 209 -20.81 3.66 26.93
CA LYS A 209 -21.47 2.48 26.37
C LYS A 209 -20.52 1.32 26.02
N LEU A 210 -19.25 1.61 25.75
CA LEU A 210 -18.23 0.59 25.52
C LEU A 210 -17.65 0.06 26.83
N ALA A 211 -17.59 0.90 27.86
CA ALA A 211 -17.08 0.55 29.18
C ALA A 211 -18.08 -0.27 30.00
N THR A 212 -19.38 -0.24 29.66
CA THR A 212 -20.36 -1.12 30.30
C THR A 212 -20.03 -2.58 29.97
N PRO A 213 -19.81 -3.44 30.98
CA PRO A 213 -19.52 -4.85 30.75
C PRO A 213 -20.70 -5.50 30.01
N ARG A 214 -20.40 -6.27 28.96
CA ARG A 214 -21.43 -7.05 28.28
C ARG A 214 -21.83 -8.20 29.21
N ALA A 215 -23.13 -8.34 29.46
CA ALA A 215 -23.66 -9.48 30.20
C ALA A 215 -23.17 -10.77 29.53
N ILE A 216 -22.46 -11.59 30.31
CA ILE A 216 -22.07 -12.94 29.88
C ILE A 216 -23.37 -13.75 29.88
N PRO A 217 -23.79 -14.33 28.75
CA PRO A 217 -24.98 -15.18 28.74
C PRO A 217 -24.73 -16.35 29.71
N GLN A 218 -25.58 -16.48 30.72
CA GLN A 218 -25.58 -17.69 31.54
C GLN A 218 -26.07 -18.84 30.65
N ALA A 219 -25.32 -19.94 30.66
CA ALA A 219 -25.70 -21.13 29.92
C ALA A 219 -26.88 -21.78 30.66
N ASP A 220 -28.01 -21.90 29.96
CA ASP A 220 -29.10 -22.81 30.32
C ASP A 220 -28.68 -24.27 30.10
#